data_AF-A0A067CLT2-F1
#
_entry.id   AF-A0A067CLT2-F1
#
_cell.length_a   1.000
_cell.length_b   1.000
_cell.length_c   1.000
_cell.angle_alpha   90.00
_cell.angle_beta   90.00
_cell.angle_gamma   90.00
#
_symmetry.space_group_name_H-M   'P 1'
#
loop_
_entity.id
_entity.type
_entity.pdbx_description
1 polymer ?
#
loop_
_entity_poly.entity_id
_entity_poly.type
_entity_poly.pdbx_seq_one_letter_code
_entity_poly.pdbx_strand_id
1 'polypeptide(L)'
;MQPRLSLSESPSRPSPRKSVVATPSEMAASPQAKCQQRIKLRMEHEMVLKKQERADQESKRQRAQETMAQGAKVAARRIQARRQLALKTLDDGVELLISNQPSSIEAMNVARMLSPRFAEHVTFSPAVPTHSKADFRVKSLLENDRIGAFYR
;
A
#
# COMPACT_ATOMS: atom_id res chain seq x y z
N MET A 1 56.26 -13.18 21.84
CA MET A 1 57.35 -13.93 21.19
C MET A 1 57.37 -13.55 19.71
N GLN A 2 58.37 -12.78 19.28
CA GLN A 2 58.82 -12.76 17.87
C GLN A 2 59.74 -13.96 17.63
N PRO A 3 59.95 -14.36 16.36
CA PRO A 3 61.21 -14.00 15.67
C PRO A 3 60.91 -13.54 14.21
N ARG A 4 61.49 -12.49 13.62
CA ARG A 4 62.89 -12.09 13.29
C ARG A 4 63.61 -12.94 12.20
N LEU A 5 63.69 -12.32 11.00
CA LEU A 5 64.80 -12.24 10.00
C LEU A 5 65.16 -13.53 9.22
N SER A 6 65.58 -13.53 7.94
CA SER A 6 66.40 -12.58 7.16
C SER A 6 66.45 -12.95 5.65
N LEU A 7 66.61 -11.91 4.79
CA LEU A 7 67.53 -11.72 3.63
C LEU A 7 67.84 -12.92 2.70
N SER A 8 67.83 -12.84 1.37
CA SER A 8 68.55 -11.95 0.43
C SER A 8 67.79 -11.97 -0.92
N GLU A 9 68.01 -11.17 -1.97
CA GLU A 9 69.20 -10.55 -2.53
C GLU A 9 68.76 -9.56 -3.62
N SER A 10 69.44 -8.41 -3.73
CA SER A 10 69.38 -7.52 -4.90
C SER A 10 70.62 -7.75 -5.75
N PRO A 11 70.56 -7.56 -7.07
CA PRO A 11 71.17 -6.36 -7.68
C PRO A 11 70.29 -5.86 -8.85
N SER A 12 70.38 -4.71 -9.49
CA SER A 12 71.26 -3.54 -9.54
C SER A 12 70.58 -2.55 -10.51
N ARG A 13 70.66 -1.25 -10.17
CA ARG A 13 70.53 -0.01 -10.98
C ARG A 13 70.56 -0.12 -12.53
N PRO A 14 69.94 0.82 -13.30
CA PRO A 14 70.16 2.26 -13.09
C PRO A 14 68.97 3.22 -13.32
N SER A 15 69.10 4.40 -12.71
CA SER A 15 68.35 5.61 -13.05
C SER A 15 68.69 6.11 -14.46
N PRO A 16 67.75 6.79 -15.14
CA PRO A 16 68.04 7.95 -15.95
C PRO A 16 67.35 9.17 -15.31
N ARG A 17 68.14 10.10 -14.77
CA ARG A 17 68.42 11.42 -15.38
C ARG A 17 67.16 12.11 -15.92
N LYS A 18 66.80 13.21 -15.25
CA LYS A 18 65.99 14.30 -15.82
C LYS A 18 66.60 14.71 -17.16
N SER A 19 65.95 14.40 -18.25
CA SER A 19 66.08 15.15 -19.50
C SER A 19 64.83 16.01 -19.65
N VAL A 20 65.03 17.30 -19.41
CA VAL A 20 64.19 18.35 -19.94
C VAL A 20 64.23 18.19 -21.46
N VAL A 21 63.16 17.66 -22.04
CA VAL A 21 62.88 17.81 -23.47
C VAL A 21 61.49 18.42 -23.54
N ALA A 22 61.48 19.72 -23.75
CA ALA A 22 60.30 20.45 -24.16
C ALA A 22 59.88 19.91 -25.54
N THR A 23 58.73 19.23 -25.59
CA THR A 23 57.95 19.12 -26.81
C THR A 23 56.91 20.24 -26.78
N PRO A 24 56.93 21.19 -27.73
CA PRO A 24 55.85 22.15 -27.87
C PRO A 24 54.66 21.46 -28.54
N SER A 25 53.46 21.96 -28.27
CA SER A 25 52.19 21.56 -28.89
C SER A 25 51.38 20.47 -28.18
N GLU A 26 51.20 20.61 -26.87
CA GLU A 26 49.82 20.48 -26.37
C GLU A 26 49.13 21.82 -26.63
N MET A 27 48.11 21.83 -27.47
CA MET A 27 47.15 22.93 -27.49
C MET A 27 46.50 23.01 -26.11
N ALA A 28 47.15 23.73 -25.20
CA ALA A 28 46.62 24.05 -23.89
C ALA A 28 45.38 24.91 -24.13
N ALA A 29 44.23 24.25 -24.27
CA ALA A 29 42.94 24.89 -24.34
C ALA A 29 42.91 25.94 -23.22
N SER A 30 42.61 27.19 -23.60
CA SER A 30 42.68 28.32 -22.69
C SER A 30 41.92 27.98 -21.39
N PRO A 31 42.33 28.50 -20.23
CA PRO A 31 41.61 28.27 -18.97
C PRO A 31 40.10 28.53 -19.09
N GLN A 32 39.72 29.45 -19.98
CA GLN A 32 38.34 29.75 -20.35
C GLN A 32 37.66 28.60 -21.11
N ALA A 33 38.32 27.96 -22.08
CA ALA A 33 37.81 26.80 -22.80
C ALA A 33 37.60 25.58 -21.88
N LYS A 34 38.54 25.32 -20.96
CA LYS A 34 38.39 24.26 -19.93
C LYS A 34 37.22 24.55 -18.99
N CYS A 35 37.01 25.80 -18.60
CA CYS A 35 35.86 26.21 -17.79
C CYS A 35 34.54 25.98 -18.52
N GLN A 36 34.44 26.39 -19.80
CA GLN A 36 33.25 26.18 -20.63
C GLN A 36 32.93 24.69 -20.82
N GLN A 37 33.94 23.83 -20.99
CA GLN A 37 33.74 22.39 -21.13
C GLN A 37 33.15 21.75 -19.86
N ARG A 38 33.60 22.16 -18.66
CA ARG A 38 33.00 21.69 -17.40
C ARG A 38 31.55 22.13 -17.24
N ILE A 39 31.23 23.36 -17.64
CA ILE A 39 29.85 23.87 -17.60
C ILE A 39 28.96 23.04 -18.53
N LYS A 40 29.42 22.74 -19.75
CA LYS A 40 28.68 21.88 -20.69
C LYS A 40 28.43 20.48 -20.13
N LEU A 41 29.45 19.84 -19.57
CA LEU A 41 29.29 18.51 -18.95
C LEU A 41 28.31 18.52 -17.78
N ARG A 42 28.37 19.55 -16.93
CA ARG A 42 27.42 19.70 -15.81
C ARG A 42 25.99 19.91 -16.31
N MET A 43 25.81 20.77 -17.31
CA MET A 43 24.52 21.01 -17.97
C MET A 43 23.93 19.72 -18.55
N GLU A 44 24.75 18.95 -19.27
CA GLU A 44 24.34 17.66 -19.86
C GLU A 44 23.95 16.66 -18.78
N HIS A 45 24.75 16.54 -17.71
CA HIS A 45 24.45 15.68 -16.58
C HIS A 45 23.15 16.08 -15.87
N GLU A 46 22.94 17.37 -15.60
CA GLU A 46 21.69 17.88 -15.01
C GLU A 46 20.48 17.63 -15.92
N MET A 47 20.65 17.71 -17.25
CA MET A 47 19.59 17.39 -18.21
C MET A 47 19.25 15.90 -18.21
N VAL A 48 20.24 15.03 -18.14
CA VAL A 48 20.04 13.57 -18.02
C VAL A 48 19.33 13.23 -16.72
N LEU A 49 19.77 13.79 -15.60
CA LEU A 49 19.13 13.60 -14.29
C LEU A 49 17.67 14.05 -14.31
N LYS A 50 17.39 15.27 -14.81
CA LYS A 50 16.00 15.77 -14.93
C LYS A 50 15.13 14.92 -15.84
N LYS A 51 15.72 14.26 -16.84
CA LYS A 51 14.99 13.33 -17.72
C LYS A 51 14.68 12.03 -16.99
N GLN A 52 15.63 11.50 -16.22
CA GLN A 52 15.43 10.31 -15.38
C GLN A 52 14.40 10.56 -14.29
N GLU A 53 14.49 11.68 -13.57
CA GLU A 53 13.52 12.05 -12.53
C GLU A 53 12.10 12.15 -13.08
N ARG A 54 11.93 12.73 -14.28
CA ARG A 54 10.62 12.77 -14.96
C ARG A 54 10.11 11.38 -15.32
N ALA A 55 10.96 10.53 -15.89
CA ALA A 55 10.60 9.15 -16.22
C ALA A 55 10.19 8.35 -14.97
N ASP A 56 10.90 8.53 -13.85
CA ASP A 56 10.58 7.89 -12.58
C ASP A 56 9.25 8.38 -12.01
N GLN A 57 8.98 9.68 -12.09
CA GLN A 57 7.70 10.25 -11.66
C GLN A 57 6.55 9.74 -12.52
N GLU A 58 6.72 9.65 -13.84
CA GLU A 58 5.73 9.09 -14.75
C GLU A 58 5.47 7.61 -14.46
N SER A 59 6.52 6.80 -14.26
CA SER A 59 6.39 5.38 -13.87
C SER A 59 5.64 5.22 -12.54
N LYS A 60 5.93 6.07 -11.55
CA LYS A 60 5.21 6.07 -10.26
C LYS A 60 3.73 6.41 -10.42
N ARG A 61 3.42 7.41 -11.25
CA ARG A 61 2.03 7.81 -11.54
C ARG A 61 1.26 6.71 -12.26
N GLN A 62 1.86 6.08 -13.27
CA GLN A 62 1.25 4.95 -13.99
C GLN A 62 0.93 3.80 -13.04
N ARG A 63 1.89 3.36 -12.22
CA ARG A 63 1.66 2.34 -11.20
C ARG A 63 0.55 2.73 -10.23
N ALA A 64 0.53 3.98 -9.76
CA ALA A 64 -0.52 4.45 -8.86
C ALA A 64 -1.91 4.38 -9.53
N GLN A 65 -2.04 4.75 -10.80
CA GLN A 65 -3.29 4.66 -11.55
C GLN A 65 -3.76 3.21 -11.73
N GLU A 66 -2.85 2.30 -12.08
CA GLU A 66 -3.17 0.86 -12.18
C GLU A 66 -3.62 0.30 -10.83
N THR A 67 -2.93 0.66 -9.75
CA THR A 67 -3.26 0.22 -8.39
C THR A 67 -4.60 0.79 -7.94
N MET A 68 -4.93 2.04 -8.27
CA MET A 68 -6.24 2.63 -7.98
C MET A 68 -7.36 1.94 -8.76
N ALA A 69 -7.16 1.70 -10.06
CA ALA A 69 -8.14 1.05 -10.93
C ALA A 69 -8.45 -0.39 -10.49
N GLN A 70 -7.44 -1.12 -10.00
CA GLN A 70 -7.59 -2.49 -9.51
C GLN A 70 -7.99 -2.54 -8.03
N GLY A 71 -7.57 -1.57 -7.22
CA GLY A 71 -7.72 -1.55 -5.77
C GLY A 71 -9.17 -1.64 -5.32
N ALA A 72 -10.07 -0.87 -5.95
CA ALA A 72 -11.50 -0.93 -5.66
C ALA A 72 -12.10 -2.31 -5.96
N LYS A 73 -11.74 -2.91 -7.11
CA LYS A 73 -12.20 -4.25 -7.51
C LYS A 73 -11.66 -5.33 -6.57
N VAL A 74 -10.40 -5.23 -6.17
CA VAL A 74 -9.76 -6.15 -5.21
C VAL A 74 -10.40 -6.03 -3.83
N ALA A 75 -10.68 -4.82 -3.36
CA ALA A 75 -11.37 -4.59 -2.10
C ALA A 75 -12.78 -5.19 -2.11
N ALA A 76 -13.56 -4.95 -3.17
CA ALA A 76 -14.88 -5.54 -3.34
C ALA A 76 -14.83 -7.09 -3.35
N ARG A 77 -13.88 -7.68 -4.07
CA ARG A 77 -13.66 -9.14 -4.08
C ARG A 77 -13.31 -9.68 -2.70
N ARG A 78 -12.48 -8.98 -1.92
CA ARG A 78 -12.15 -9.36 -0.53
C ARG A 78 -13.37 -9.34 0.37
N ILE A 79 -14.23 -8.33 0.25
CA ILE A 79 -15.48 -8.25 1.02
C ILE A 79 -16.40 -9.41 0.65
N GLN A 80 -16.59 -9.68 -0.64
CA GLN A 80 -17.39 -10.80 -1.12
C GLN A 80 -16.84 -12.14 -0.63
N ALA A 81 -15.54 -12.36 -0.73
CA ALA A 81 -14.90 -13.59 -0.26
C ALA A 81 -15.08 -13.79 1.25
N ARG A 82 -14.95 -12.72 2.06
CA ARG A 82 -15.23 -12.78 3.51
C ARG A 82 -16.68 -13.14 3.80
N ARG A 83 -17.63 -12.54 3.08
CA ARG A 83 -19.06 -12.86 3.22
C ARG A 83 -19.35 -14.32 2.85
N GLN A 84 -18.77 -14.81 1.75
CA GLN A 84 -18.91 -16.20 1.34
C GLN A 84 -18.32 -17.16 2.37
N LEU A 85 -17.16 -16.82 2.95
CA LEU A 85 -16.57 -17.64 4.01
C LEU A 85 -17.45 -17.66 5.25
N ALA A 86 -18.01 -16.52 5.67
CA ALA A 86 -18.93 -16.45 6.79
C ALA A 86 -20.21 -17.27 6.56
N LEU A 87 -20.75 -17.24 5.33
CA LEU A 87 -21.90 -18.07 4.95
C LEU A 87 -21.55 -19.56 5.00
N LYS A 88 -20.41 -19.95 4.44
CA LYS A 88 -19.94 -21.35 4.50
C LYS A 88 -19.75 -21.83 5.94
N THR A 89 -19.13 -21.03 6.80
CA THR A 89 -18.96 -21.42 8.21
C THR A 89 -20.28 -21.54 8.95
N LEU A 90 -21.29 -20.74 8.56
CA LEU A 90 -22.62 -20.84 9.12
C LEU A 90 -23.30 -22.13 8.65
N ASP A 91 -23.24 -22.42 7.35
CA ASP A 91 -23.79 -23.65 6.75
C ASP A 91 -23.12 -24.90 7.36
N ASP A 92 -21.79 -24.93 7.47
CA ASP A 92 -21.04 -26.01 8.12
C ASP A 92 -21.46 -26.19 9.59
N GLY A 93 -21.72 -25.08 10.30
CA GLY A 93 -22.24 -25.11 11.66
C GLY A 93 -23.63 -25.71 11.76
N VAL A 94 -24.52 -25.41 10.80
CA VAL A 94 -25.86 -26.01 10.72
C VAL A 94 -25.77 -27.50 10.42
N GLU A 95 -24.95 -27.91 9.46
CA GLU A 95 -24.73 -29.32 9.11
C GLU A 95 -24.16 -30.12 10.30
N LEU A 96 -23.24 -29.52 11.06
CA LEU A 96 -22.71 -30.12 12.28
C LEU A 96 -23.81 -30.32 13.34
N LEU A 97 -24.68 -29.32 13.54
CA LEU A 97 -25.80 -29.42 14.48
C LEU A 97 -26.77 -30.54 14.07
N ILE A 98 -27.08 -30.67 12.78
CA ILE A 98 -27.94 -31.73 12.24
C ILE A 98 -27.28 -33.11 12.42
N SER A 99 -25.99 -33.22 12.11
CA SER A 99 -25.22 -34.48 12.18
C SER A 99 -25.04 -35.00 13.60
N ASN A 100 -25.00 -34.10 14.59
CA ASN A 100 -24.85 -34.45 16.00
C ASN A 100 -26.16 -34.86 16.69
N GLN A 101 -27.31 -34.83 16.00
CA GLN A 101 -28.58 -35.25 16.60
C GLN A 101 -28.64 -36.78 16.76
N PRO A 102 -29.18 -37.29 17.89
CA PRO A 102 -29.23 -38.71 18.17
C PRO A 102 -30.27 -39.47 17.32
N SER A 103 -31.22 -38.76 16.71
CA SER A 103 -32.25 -39.33 15.85
C SER A 103 -32.46 -38.52 14.57
N SER A 104 -32.89 -39.19 13.50
CA SER A 104 -33.19 -38.53 12.21
C SER A 104 -34.38 -37.57 12.31
N ILE A 105 -35.30 -37.81 13.23
CA ILE A 105 -36.46 -36.96 13.47
C ILE A 105 -36.04 -35.64 14.16
N GLU A 106 -35.11 -35.71 15.11
CA GLU A 106 -34.53 -34.53 15.76
C GLU A 106 -33.70 -33.72 14.78
N ALA A 107 -32.88 -34.39 13.95
CA ALA A 107 -32.13 -33.76 12.87
C ALA A 107 -33.04 -32.98 11.90
N MET A 108 -34.17 -33.58 11.49
CA MET A 108 -35.16 -32.93 10.63
C MET A 108 -35.82 -31.73 11.31
N ASN A 109 -36.14 -31.82 12.59
CA ASN A 109 -36.76 -30.71 13.33
C ASN A 109 -35.79 -29.52 13.44
N VAL A 110 -34.51 -29.77 13.73
CA VAL A 110 -33.45 -28.75 13.74
C VAL A 110 -33.31 -28.09 12.37
N ALA A 111 -33.20 -28.89 11.30
CA ALA A 111 -33.12 -28.39 9.93
C ALA A 111 -34.34 -27.53 9.55
N ARG A 112 -35.54 -27.90 10.01
CA ARG A 112 -36.77 -27.14 9.76
C ARG A 112 -36.76 -25.79 10.49
N MET A 113 -36.38 -25.76 11.77
CA MET A 113 -36.33 -24.50 12.54
C MET A 113 -35.29 -23.51 11.99
N LEU A 114 -34.16 -24.02 11.50
CA LEU A 114 -33.08 -23.20 10.96
C LEU A 114 -33.29 -22.82 9.49
N SER A 115 -34.24 -23.45 8.81
CA SER A 115 -34.48 -23.16 7.39
C SER A 115 -35.07 -21.75 7.23
N PRO A 116 -34.47 -20.92 6.34
CA PRO A 116 -34.98 -19.57 6.07
C PRO A 116 -36.45 -19.54 5.61
N ARG A 117 -36.98 -20.66 5.11
CA ARG A 117 -38.39 -20.79 4.73
C ARG A 117 -39.36 -20.63 5.90
N PHE A 118 -38.92 -20.97 7.11
CA PHE A 118 -39.71 -20.89 8.33
C PHE A 118 -39.27 -19.73 9.23
N ALA A 119 -38.34 -18.89 8.78
CA ALA A 119 -37.95 -17.70 9.49
C ALA A 119 -39.11 -16.69 9.47
N GLU A 120 -39.77 -16.50 10.61
CA GLU A 120 -40.75 -15.42 10.76
C GLU A 120 -40.02 -14.07 10.71
N HIS A 121 -40.25 -13.30 9.64
CA HIS A 121 -39.72 -11.96 9.51
C HIS A 121 -40.61 -10.97 10.25
N VAL A 122 -40.31 -10.70 11.52
CA VAL A 122 -40.90 -9.56 12.22
C VAL A 122 -40.29 -8.28 11.64
N THR A 123 -41.00 -7.67 10.71
CA THR A 123 -40.61 -6.37 10.16
C THR A 123 -40.99 -5.30 11.18
N PHE A 124 -40.00 -4.82 11.94
CA PHE A 124 -40.21 -3.65 12.77
C PHE A 124 -40.42 -2.44 11.87
N SER A 125 -41.67 -2.02 11.74
CA SER A 125 -42.02 -0.74 11.11
C SER A 125 -41.93 0.34 12.18
N PRO A 126 -40.93 1.23 12.13
CA PRO A 126 -40.86 2.32 13.11
C PRO A 126 -42.09 3.21 12.97
N ALA A 127 -42.75 3.53 14.08
CA ALA A 127 -43.90 4.41 14.10
C ALA A 127 -43.59 5.82 13.55
N VAL A 128 -42.31 6.20 13.56
CA VAL A 128 -41.81 7.45 13.00
C VAL A 128 -40.81 7.12 11.88
N PRO A 129 -41.09 7.51 10.62
CA PRO A 129 -40.17 7.29 9.52
C PRO A 129 -38.86 8.03 9.76
N THR A 130 -37.74 7.39 9.45
CA THR A 130 -36.41 8.00 9.55
C THR A 130 -36.31 9.26 8.68
N HIS A 131 -35.71 10.32 9.21
CA HIS A 131 -35.58 11.64 8.57
C HIS A 131 -36.91 12.38 8.30
N SER A 132 -38.03 11.93 8.88
CA SER A 132 -39.27 12.71 8.85
C SER A 132 -39.21 13.90 9.83
N LYS A 133 -40.08 14.89 9.64
CA LYS A 133 -40.23 16.01 10.61
C LYS A 133 -40.53 15.51 12.03
N ALA A 134 -41.26 14.39 12.15
CA ALA A 134 -41.55 13.75 13.42
C ALA A 134 -40.29 13.11 14.05
N ASP A 135 -39.39 12.53 13.25
CA ASP A 135 -38.11 11.97 13.71
C ASP A 135 -37.22 13.05 14.33
N PHE A 136 -37.11 14.20 13.65
CA PHE A 136 -36.39 15.36 14.19
C PHE A 136 -37.01 15.85 15.50
N ARG A 137 -38.34 15.95 15.57
CA ARG A 137 -39.04 16.39 16.79
C ARG A 137 -38.80 15.43 17.97
N VAL A 138 -38.86 14.12 17.73
CA VAL A 138 -38.60 13.11 18.76
C VAL A 138 -37.15 13.18 19.23
N LYS A 139 -36.19 13.30 18.31
CA LYS A 139 -34.77 13.47 18.66
C LYS A 139 -34.53 14.72 19.49
N SER A 140 -35.08 15.86 19.08
CA SER A 140 -34.97 17.11 19.85
C SER A 140 -35.68 17.05 21.21
N LEU A 141 -36.75 16.26 21.36
CA LEU A 141 -37.40 16.04 22.66
C LEU A 141 -36.54 15.18 23.59
N LEU A 142 -35.88 14.15 23.06
CA LEU A 142 -35.05 13.22 23.83
C LEU A 142 -33.67 13.82 24.18
N GLU A 143 -33.13 14.69 23.34
CA GLU A 143 -31.87 15.41 23.60
C GLU A 143 -32.00 16.47 24.70
N ASN A 144 -33.22 16.94 24.98
CA ASN A 144 -33.48 17.92 26.02
C ASN A 144 -34.09 17.24 27.25
N ASP A 145 -33.32 17.08 28.33
CA ASP A 145 -33.80 16.58 29.64
C ASP A 145 -34.96 17.40 30.25
N ARG A 146 -35.30 18.55 29.65
CA ARG A 146 -36.42 19.41 30.05
C ARG A 146 -37.66 19.08 29.22
N ILE A 147 -38.35 18.02 29.61
CA ILE A 147 -39.69 17.70 29.08
C ILE A 147 -40.62 18.90 29.36
N GLY A 148 -41.09 19.59 28.30
CA GLY A 148 -42.10 20.65 28.42
C GLY A 148 -41.75 22.04 27.86
N ALA A 149 -40.56 22.27 27.29
CA ALA A 149 -40.14 23.60 26.83
C ALA A 149 -40.65 24.03 25.43
N PHE A 150 -41.79 23.50 24.96
CA PHE A 150 -42.32 23.80 23.61
C PHE A 150 -43.42 24.88 23.57
N TYR A 151 -43.66 25.58 24.68
CA TYR A 151 -44.48 26.79 24.68
C TYR A 151 -43.63 28.02 25.03
N ARG A 152 -43.06 28.65 24.00
CA ARG A 152 -42.77 30.08 23.97
C ARG A 152 -43.04 30.61 22.58
#